data_AF-A0A9D4MTC2-F1
#
_entry.id   AF-A0A9D4MTC2-F1
#
_cell.length_a   1.000
_cell.length_b   1.000
_cell.length_c   1.000
_cell.angle_alpha   90.00
_cell.angle_beta   90.00
_cell.angle_gamma   90.00
#
_symmetry.space_group_name_H-M   'P 1'
#
loop_
_entity.id
_entity.type
_entity.pdbx_description
1 polymer ?
#
loop_
_entity_poly.entity_id
_entity_poly.type
_entity_poly.pdbx_seq_one_letter_code
_entity_poly.pdbx_strand_id
1 'polypeptide(L)'
;MNEQPNYNALVENFPTDDTCFVHHNTDRWFDIRKRAKVTGSTCIAVVGLGKLKQQRKHFDKVMKGVEVIAEDTRGISQRLIYGNEHEIDAIATLISKVLALYYPEFNYF
;
A
#
# COMPACT_ATOMS: atom_id res chain seq x y z
N MET A 1 17.59 -27.57 3.93
CA MET A 1 17.37 -26.11 4.04
C MET A 1 15.91 -25.96 4.40
N ASN A 2 15.58 -25.77 5.68
CA ASN A 2 14.18 -25.73 6.12
C ASN A 2 13.59 -24.41 5.63
N GLU A 3 12.78 -24.47 4.58
CA GLU A 3 11.99 -23.35 4.11
C GLU A 3 11.05 -22.92 5.25
N GLN A 4 11.14 -21.64 5.63
CA GLN A 4 10.27 -21.10 6.67
C GLN A 4 8.82 -21.15 6.16
N PRO A 5 7.88 -21.78 6.89
CA PRO A 5 6.50 -21.89 6.43
C PRO A 5 5.85 -20.52 6.14
N ASN A 6 6.28 -19.48 6.86
CA ASN A 6 5.85 -18.10 6.62
C ASN A 6 6.35 -17.54 5.28
N TYR A 7 7.53 -17.95 4.82
CA TYR A 7 8.06 -17.55 3.52
C TYR A 7 7.24 -18.16 2.38
N ASN A 8 6.89 -19.45 2.50
CA ASN A 8 6.04 -20.12 1.50
C ASN A 8 4.62 -19.54 1.50
N ALA A 9 4.10 -19.16 2.68
CA ALA A 9 2.83 -18.44 2.80
C ALA A 9 2.84 -17.04 2.14
N LEU A 10 4.00 -16.38 2.12
CA LEU A 10 4.23 -15.11 1.45
C LEU A 10 4.55 -15.27 -0.05
N VAL A 11 4.85 -16.46 -0.56
CA VAL A 11 5.15 -16.63 -2.00
C VAL A 11 3.91 -17.13 -2.76
N GLU A 12 3.04 -17.88 -2.10
CA GLU A 12 1.82 -18.39 -2.71
C GLU A 12 0.70 -17.33 -2.66
N ASN A 13 0.20 -16.92 -3.83
CA ASN A 13 -1.03 -16.14 -3.95
C ASN A 13 -2.22 -17.04 -3.59
N PHE A 14 -2.45 -17.28 -2.30
CA PHE A 14 -3.63 -18.02 -1.87
C PHE A 14 -4.89 -17.27 -2.26
N PRO A 15 -5.92 -17.95 -2.80
CA PRO A 15 -7.24 -17.36 -2.97
C PRO A 15 -7.88 -17.19 -1.58
N THR A 16 -7.50 -16.11 -0.90
CA THR A 16 -8.04 -15.69 0.38
C THR A 16 -8.68 -14.30 0.27
N ASP A 17 -9.76 -14.10 1.01
CA ASP A 17 -10.39 -12.79 1.22
C ASP A 17 -9.75 -12.04 2.39
N ASP A 18 -8.86 -12.68 3.14
CA ASP A 18 -8.09 -12.04 4.18
C ASP A 18 -7.01 -11.14 3.57
N THR A 19 -7.22 -9.83 3.71
CA THR A 19 -6.32 -8.80 3.20
C THR A 19 -4.92 -8.83 3.79
N CYS A 20 -4.71 -9.53 4.92
CA CYS A 20 -3.39 -9.66 5.55
C CYS A 20 -2.39 -10.45 4.70
N PHE A 21 -2.88 -11.30 3.79
CA PHE A 21 -2.05 -12.18 2.96
C PHE A 21 -2.05 -11.77 1.47
N VAL A 22 -2.73 -10.68 1.12
CA VAL A 22 -2.76 -10.19 -0.27
C VAL A 22 -1.59 -9.26 -0.51
N HIS A 23 -0.70 -9.66 -1.41
CA HIS A 23 0.45 -8.86 -1.81
C HIS A 23 0.05 -7.53 -2.43
N HIS A 24 0.81 -6.49 -2.06
CA HIS A 24 0.70 -5.18 -2.66
C HIS A 24 0.89 -5.25 -4.18
N ASN A 25 0.20 -4.38 -4.92
CA ASN A 25 0.32 -4.24 -6.37
C ASN A 25 -0.07 -5.48 -7.21
N THR A 26 -0.83 -6.43 -6.65
CA THR A 26 -1.46 -7.51 -7.40
C THR A 26 -2.84 -7.12 -7.93
N ASP A 27 -3.33 -7.80 -8.98
CA ASP A 27 -4.69 -7.57 -9.50
C ASP A 27 -5.74 -7.76 -8.40
N ARG A 28 -5.55 -8.77 -7.54
CA ARG A 28 -6.41 -9.01 -6.38
C ARG A 28 -6.44 -7.83 -5.41
N TRP A 29 -5.28 -7.23 -5.14
CA TRP A 29 -5.16 -6.04 -4.31
C TRP A 29 -5.92 -4.85 -4.91
N PHE A 30 -5.81 -4.64 -6.23
CA PHE A 30 -6.58 -3.60 -6.92
C PHE A 30 -8.09 -3.86 -6.86
N ASP A 31 -8.52 -5.10 -7.04
CA ASP A 31 -9.94 -5.47 -7.00
C ASP A 31 -10.57 -5.28 -5.63
N ILE A 32 -9.86 -5.65 -4.55
CA ILE A 32 -10.31 -5.39 -3.18
C ILE A 32 -10.45 -3.87 -2.97
N ARG A 33 -9.49 -3.08 -3.44
CA ARG A 33 -9.51 -1.62 -3.31
C ARG A 33 -10.60 -0.93 -4.13
N LYS A 34 -11.03 -1.50 -5.25
CA LYS A 34 -12.18 -0.98 -6.02
C LYS A 34 -13.47 -1.01 -5.18
N ARG A 35 -13.61 -2.00 -4.28
CA ARG A 35 -14.78 -2.14 -3.40
C ARG A 35 -14.73 -1.17 -2.21
N ALA A 36 -13.54 -0.72 -1.82
CA ALA A 36 -13.37 0.18 -0.70
C ALA A 36 -13.68 1.63 -1.07
N LYS A 37 -14.62 2.26 -0.36
CA LYS A 37 -14.90 3.71 -0.50
C LYS A 37 -13.72 4.57 -0.07
N VAL A 38 -12.95 4.09 0.92
CA VAL A 38 -11.81 4.79 1.51
C VAL A 38 -10.64 3.82 1.60
N THR A 39 -9.45 4.29 1.23
CA THR A 39 -8.18 3.55 1.38
C THR A 39 -7.23 4.37 2.26
N GLY A 40 -6.16 3.75 2.79
CA GLY A 40 -5.19 4.45 3.63
C GLY A 40 -4.64 5.73 2.98
N SER A 41 -4.31 5.68 1.68
CA SER A 41 -3.81 6.84 0.94
C SER A 41 -4.84 7.94 0.69
N THR A 42 -6.15 7.65 0.82
CA THR A 42 -7.21 8.65 0.67
C THR A 42 -7.78 9.13 2.02
N CYS A 43 -7.41 8.49 3.13
CA CYS A 43 -7.98 8.75 4.45
C CYS A 43 -7.89 10.24 4.83
N ILE A 44 -6.73 10.87 4.62
CA ILE A 44 -6.48 12.30 4.88
C ILE A 44 -7.49 13.20 4.14
N ALA A 45 -7.83 12.85 2.90
CA ALA A 45 -8.80 13.60 2.11
C ALA A 45 -10.24 13.42 2.63
N VAL A 46 -10.56 12.27 3.22
CA VAL A 46 -11.90 12.00 3.77
C VAL A 46 -12.11 12.71 5.09
N VAL A 47 -11.12 12.72 5.98
CA VAL A 47 -11.23 13.33 7.31
C VAL A 47 -11.15 14.87 7.28
N GLY A 48 -11.13 15.48 6.10
CA GLY A 48 -11.12 16.93 5.95
C GLY A 48 -9.74 17.57 6.17
N LEU A 49 -8.68 16.79 6.36
CA LEU A 49 -7.33 17.28 6.63
C LEU A 49 -6.51 17.56 5.35
N GLY A 50 -7.03 17.16 4.17
CA GLY A 50 -6.43 17.45 2.86
C GLY A 50 -6.90 18.76 2.23
N LYS A 51 -6.37 19.12 1.06
CA LYS A 51 -6.82 20.30 0.29
C LYS A 51 -8.24 20.10 -0.25
N LEU A 52 -9.05 21.16 -0.30
CA LEU A 52 -10.44 21.10 -0.84
C LEU A 52 -10.54 20.41 -2.22
N LYS A 53 -9.57 20.66 -3.12
CA LYS A 53 -9.50 19.98 -4.43
C LYS A 53 -9.39 18.45 -4.30
N GLN A 54 -8.61 17.95 -3.34
CA GLN A 54 -8.43 16.51 -3.09
C GLN A 54 -9.68 15.89 -2.47
N GLN A 55 -10.32 16.61 -1.54
CA GLN A 55 -11.57 16.16 -0.91
C GLN A 55 -12.70 16.03 -1.94
N ARG A 56 -12.89 17.06 -2.78
CA ARG A 56 -13.85 17.05 -3.89
C ARG A 56 -13.56 15.93 -4.89
N LYS A 57 -12.29 15.76 -5.28
CA LYS A 57 -11.85 14.68 -6.18
C LYS A 57 -12.20 13.30 -5.61
N HIS A 58 -11.99 13.09 -4.31
CA HIS A 58 -12.35 11.84 -3.65
C HIS A 58 -13.87 11.64 -3.61
N PHE A 59 -14.64 12.68 -3.23
CA PHE A 59 -16.10 12.62 -3.18
C PHE A 59 -16.71 12.31 -4.56
N ASP A 60 -16.27 13.00 -5.61
CA ASP A 60 -16.76 12.79 -6.98
C ASP A 60 -16.44 11.36 -7.46
N LYS A 61 -15.25 10.84 -7.13
CA LYS A 61 -14.87 9.44 -7.43
C LYS A 61 -15.79 8.43 -6.74
N VAL A 62 -16.01 8.59 -5.43
CA VAL A 62 -16.72 7.60 -4.60
C VAL A 62 -18.23 7.67 -4.79
N MET A 63 -18.81 8.86 -4.88
CA MET A 63 -20.26 9.05 -4.91
C MET A 63 -20.84 9.13 -6.31
N LYS A 64 -20.09 9.65 -7.28
CA LYS A 64 -20.57 9.85 -8.66
C LYS A 64 -19.99 8.83 -9.64
N GLY A 65 -19.07 7.98 -9.19
CA GLY A 65 -18.38 7.01 -10.06
C GLY A 65 -17.54 7.67 -11.15
N VAL A 66 -17.21 8.96 -11.02
CA VAL A 66 -16.39 9.66 -12.00
C VAL A 66 -14.98 9.12 -11.87
N GLU A 67 -14.50 8.37 -12.87
CA GLU A 67 -13.09 8.06 -12.99
C GLU A 67 -12.32 9.36 -13.17
N VAL A 68 -11.73 9.84 -12.07
CA VAL A 68 -10.87 11.01 -12.17
C VAL A 68 -9.58 10.53 -12.78
N ILE A 69 -9.50 10.68 -14.12
CA ILE A 69 -8.28 10.52 -14.90
C ILE A 69 -7.18 11.23 -14.11
N ALA A 70 -6.22 10.44 -13.61
CA ALA A 70 -5.03 11.02 -13.02
C ALA A 70 -4.40 11.85 -14.14
N GLU A 71 -4.19 13.15 -13.92
CA GLU A 71 -3.30 13.92 -14.77
C GLU A 71 -1.99 13.15 -14.78
N ASP A 72 -1.69 12.49 -15.92
CA ASP A 72 -0.46 11.72 -16.11
C ASP A 72 0.70 12.70 -16.13
N THR A 73 1.06 13.12 -14.93
CA THR A 73 2.32 13.73 -14.64
C THR A 73 3.28 12.57 -14.64
N ARG A 74 3.98 12.34 -15.76
CA ARG A 74 4.97 11.26 -15.96
C ARG A 74 5.85 10.96 -14.72
N GLY A 75 6.11 11.97 -13.89
CA GLY A 75 6.82 11.82 -12.60
C GLY A 75 6.09 11.03 -11.50
N ILE A 76 4.76 10.94 -11.46
CA ILE A 76 4.02 10.13 -10.48
C ILE A 76 4.18 8.64 -10.79
N SER A 77 4.07 8.26 -12.06
CA SER A 77 4.26 6.87 -12.50
C SER A 77 5.68 6.37 -12.20
N GLN A 78 6.69 7.19 -12.50
CA GLN A 78 8.09 6.87 -12.18
C GLN A 78 8.35 6.71 -10.68
N ARG A 79 7.73 7.55 -9.83
CA ARG A 79 7.85 7.43 -8.36
C ARG A 79 7.21 6.15 -7.83
N LEU A 80 6.09 5.72 -8.41
CA LEU A 80 5.43 4.47 -8.03
C LEU A 80 6.28 3.26 -8.39
N ILE A 81 6.85 3.25 -9.61
CA ILE A 81 7.75 2.19 -10.06
C ILE A 81 8.96 2.09 -9.12
N TYR A 82 9.65 3.22 -8.89
CA TYR A 82 10.81 3.27 -8.00
C TYR A 82 10.46 2.82 -6.56
N GLY A 83 9.30 3.25 -6.05
CA GLY A 83 8.84 2.87 -4.72
C GLY A 83 8.61 1.36 -4.59
N ASN A 84 8.01 0.74 -5.62
CA ASN A 84 7.79 -0.70 -5.64
C ASN A 84 9.11 -1.49 -5.73
N GLU A 85 10.08 -1.01 -6.52
CA GLU A 85 11.38 -1.67 -6.69
C GLU A 85 12.22 -1.67 -5.39
N HIS A 86 12.14 -0.60 -4.60
CA HIS A 86 12.95 -0.41 -3.39
C HIS A 86 12.18 -0.58 -2.07
N GLU A 87 10.94 -1.08 -2.11
CA GLU A 87 10.11 -1.28 -0.90
C GLU A 87 10.80 -2.23 0.09
N ILE A 88 11.38 -3.32 -0.40
CA ILE A 88 12.09 -4.31 0.41
C ILE A 88 13.36 -3.71 1.05
N ASP A 89 14.12 -2.91 0.29
CA ASP A 89 15.32 -2.23 0.80
C ASP A 89 14.97 -1.25 1.94
N ALA A 90 13.85 -0.54 1.78
CA ALA A 90 13.35 0.39 2.79
C ALA A 90 12.92 -0.36 4.06
N ILE A 91 12.21 -1.49 3.93
CA ILE A 91 11.82 -2.34 5.06
C ILE A 91 13.06 -2.90 5.76
N ALA A 92 14.03 -3.42 5.00
CA ALA A 92 15.27 -3.95 5.55
C ALA A 92 16.05 -2.88 6.34
N THR A 93 16.11 -1.65 5.82
CA THR A 93 16.73 -0.53 6.50
C THR A 93 15.97 -0.12 7.77
N LEU A 94 14.65 -0.07 7.71
CA LEU A 94 13.79 0.22 8.86
C LEU A 94 14.05 -0.78 9.99
N ILE A 95 14.00 -2.08 9.68
CA ILE A 95 14.18 -3.14 10.68
C ILE A 95 15.62 -3.15 11.23
N SER A 96 16.62 -3.15 10.34
CA SER A 96 18.02 -3.36 10.75
C SER A 96 18.70 -2.15 11.38
N LYS A 97 18.29 -0.92 11.03
CA LYS A 97 18.97 0.30 11.49
C LYS A 97 18.10 1.18 12.38
N VAL A 98 16.82 1.35 12.04
CA VAL A 98 15.95 2.28 12.76
C VAL A 98 15.35 1.60 13.97
N LEU A 99 14.63 0.49 13.76
CA LEU A 99 13.98 -0.23 14.85
C LEU A 99 14.99 -0.83 15.81
N ALA A 100 16.09 -1.40 15.29
CA ALA A 100 17.18 -1.89 16.14
C ALA A 100 17.80 -0.80 17.05
N LEU A 101 17.79 0.47 16.63
CA LEU A 101 18.33 1.59 17.41
C LEU A 101 17.33 2.14 18.42
N TYR A 102 16.08 2.36 17.99
CA TYR A 102 15.06 3.04 18.81
C TYR A 102 14.22 2.09 19.67
N TYR A 103 14.15 0.81 19.28
CA TYR A 103 13.37 -0.24 19.94
C TYR A 103 14.20 -1.53 20.04
N PRO A 104 15.37 -1.51 20.71
CA PRO A 104 16.28 -2.65 20.79
C PRO A 104 15.66 -3.88 21.48
N GLU A 105 14.59 -3.70 22.24
CA GLU A 105 13.83 -4.79 22.88
C GLU A 105 13.01 -5.63 21.90
N PHE A 106 12.75 -5.13 20.69
CA PHE A 106 12.06 -5.90 19.67
C PHE A 106 13.02 -6.90 19.00
N ASN A 107 12.98 -8.14 19.48
CA ASN A 107 13.64 -9.27 18.83
C ASN A 107 12.81 -9.73 17.62
N TYR A 108 13.20 -9.26 16.43
CA TYR A 108 12.58 -9.64 15.16
C TYR A 108 13.16 -10.93 14.54
N PHE A 109 13.98 -11.68 15.29
CA PHE A 109 14.65 -12.91 14.84
C PHE A 109 14.74 -13.95 15.96
#